data_AF-A0A401U8R8-F1
#
_entry.id   AF-A0A401U8R8-F1
#
_cell.length_a   1.000
_cell.length_b   1.000
_cell.length_c   1.000
_cell.angle_alpha   90.00
_cell.angle_beta   90.00
_cell.angle_gamma   90.00
#
_symmetry.space_group_name_H-M   'P 1'
#
loop_
_entity.id
_entity.type
_entity.pdbx_description
1 polymer ?
#
loop_
_entity_poly.entity_id
_entity_poly.type
_entity_poly.pdbx_seq_one_letter_code
_entity_poly.pdbx_strand_id
1 'polypeptide(L)'
;MIMRLIYAVLFFLLLNQYAFAQRTPKVTKSQTKQLTPEQRLVLESNRKSKGGKKKLSMKRRVRIDKKQDRKARKIRHSGHNSEKRIQRNQTI
;
A
#
# COMPACT_ATOMS: atom_id res chain seq x y z
N MET A 1 7.67 18.56 46.91
CA MET A 1 8.51 17.80 45.94
C MET A 1 7.74 16.73 45.18
N ILE A 2 6.78 16.04 45.81
CA ILE A 2 5.98 14.95 45.22
C ILE A 2 5.26 15.35 43.91
N MET A 3 4.64 16.54 43.86
CA MET A 3 3.91 16.99 42.66
C MET A 3 4.80 17.13 41.42
N ARG A 4 6.05 17.59 41.57
CA ARG A 4 7.02 17.70 40.47
C ARG A 4 7.42 16.32 39.91
N LEU A 5 7.45 15.31 40.77
CA LEU A 5 7.75 13.92 40.41
C LEU A 5 6.61 13.29 39.59
N ILE A 6 5.37 13.58 39.96
CA ILE A 6 4.18 13.12 39.22
C ILE A 6 4.15 13.72 37.81
N TYR A 7 4.43 15.03 37.67
CA TYR A 7 4.50 15.68 36.35
C TYR A 7 5.62 15.10 35.48
N ALA A 8 6.78 14.76 36.06
CA ALA A 8 7.87 14.14 35.31
C ALA A 8 7.51 12.75 34.77
N VAL A 9 6.81 11.94 35.57
CA VAL A 9 6.35 10.60 35.16
C VAL A 9 5.27 10.70 34.07
N LEU A 10 4.30 11.60 34.23
CA LEU A 10 3.25 11.83 33.21
C LEU A 10 3.84 12.35 31.90
N PHE A 11 4.82 13.25 31.96
CA PHE A 11 5.52 13.76 30.78
C PHE A 11 6.32 12.66 30.05
N PHE A 12 7.00 11.78 30.80
CA PHE A 12 7.74 10.65 30.23
C PHE A 12 6.80 9.60 29.58
N LEU A 13 5.62 9.36 30.17
CA LEU A 13 4.61 8.48 29.59
C LEU A 13 4.02 9.06 28.30
N LEU A 14 3.78 10.38 28.25
CA LEU A 14 3.27 11.06 27.07
C LEU A 14 4.27 11.01 25.90
N LEU A 15 5.57 11.15 26.17
CA LEU A 15 6.64 11.10 25.17
C LEU A 15 6.78 9.71 24.50
N ASN A 16 6.55 8.62 25.24
CA ASN A 16 6.69 7.27 24.69
C ASN A 16 5.60 6.91 23.67
N GLN A 17 4.41 7.52 23.74
CA GLN A 17 3.32 7.26 22.78
C GLN A 17 3.66 7.77 21.36
N TYR A 18 4.45 8.84 21.24
CA TYR A 18 4.84 9.41 19.95
C TYR A 18 5.89 8.56 19.20
N ALA A 19 6.66 7.74 19.91
CA ALA A 19 7.73 6.93 19.30
C ALA A 19 7.20 5.72 18.50
N PHE A 20 5.94 5.30 18.72
CA PHE A 20 5.38 4.12 18.08
C PHE A 20 4.72 4.38 16.71
N ALA A 21 4.56 5.65 16.32
CA ALA A 21 3.72 6.04 15.17
C ALA A 21 4.38 5.89 13.77
N GLN A 22 5.65 5.47 13.65
CA GLN A 22 6.38 5.57 12.36
C GLN A 22 6.81 4.24 11.71
N ARG A 23 6.39 3.09 12.24
CA ARG A 23 6.72 1.80 11.62
C ARG A 23 5.53 1.26 10.84
N THR A 24 5.29 1.80 9.64
CA THR A 24 4.47 1.07 8.66
C THR A 24 5.19 -0.26 8.39
N PRO A 25 4.58 -1.42 8.71
CA PRO A 25 5.23 -2.70 8.52
C PRO A 25 5.56 -2.87 7.04
N LYS A 26 6.82 -3.22 6.74
CA LYS A 26 7.19 -3.64 5.39
C LYS A 26 6.37 -4.88 5.06
N VAL A 27 5.47 -4.77 4.09
CA VAL A 27 4.64 -5.89 3.63
C VAL A 27 5.54 -7.08 3.30
N THR A 28 5.38 -8.17 4.05
CA THR A 28 6.17 -9.39 3.90
C THR A 28 5.79 -10.10 2.60
N LYS A 29 6.72 -10.88 2.02
CA LYS A 29 6.46 -11.60 0.75
C LYS A 29 5.18 -12.46 0.79
N SER A 30 4.86 -13.03 1.95
CA SER A 30 3.64 -13.79 2.23
C SER A 30 2.38 -12.94 2.14
N GLN A 31 2.37 -11.73 2.72
CA GLN A 31 1.23 -10.81 2.67
C GLN A 31 0.97 -10.30 1.23
N THR A 32 2.02 -10.11 0.43
CA THR A 32 1.85 -9.78 -1.00
C THR A 32 1.11 -10.84 -1.81
N LYS A 33 1.12 -12.11 -1.40
CA LYS A 33 0.39 -13.18 -2.10
C LYS A 33 -1.13 -13.07 -1.88
N GLN A 34 -1.57 -12.50 -0.77
CA GLN A 34 -3.00 -12.30 -0.47
C GLN A 34 -3.58 -11.04 -1.13
N LEU A 35 -2.73 -10.11 -1.59
CA LEU A 35 -3.17 -8.89 -2.26
C LEU A 35 -3.80 -9.17 -3.62
N THR A 36 -4.87 -8.43 -3.92
CA THR A 36 -5.47 -8.42 -5.27
C THR A 36 -4.48 -7.88 -6.30
N PRO A 37 -4.61 -8.24 -7.59
CA PRO A 37 -3.76 -7.72 -8.65
C PRO A 37 -3.69 -6.19 -8.70
N GLU A 38 -4.80 -5.50 -8.38
CA GLU A 38 -4.86 -4.04 -8.30
C GLU A 38 -4.10 -3.48 -7.09
N GLN A 39 -4.24 -4.10 -5.91
CA GLN A 39 -3.50 -3.70 -4.71
C GLN A 39 -1.99 -3.91 -4.88
N ARG A 40 -1.57 -4.98 -5.57
CA ARG A 40 -0.15 -5.22 -5.92
C ARG A 40 0.42 -4.12 -6.81
N LEU A 41 -0.38 -3.59 -7.73
CA LEU A 41 0.03 -2.49 -8.61
C LEU A 41 0.31 -1.21 -7.83
N VAL A 42 -0.57 -0.85 -6.90
CA VAL A 42 -0.40 0.32 -6.03
C VAL A 42 0.85 0.16 -5.16
N LEU A 43 1.04 -1.03 -4.56
CA LEU A 43 2.21 -1.32 -3.74
C LEU A 43 3.52 -1.24 -4.55
N GLU A 44 3.54 -1.73 -5.79
CA GLU A 44 4.72 -1.66 -6.65
C GLU A 44 5.10 -0.21 -7.00
N SER A 45 4.10 0.64 -7.22
CA SER A 45 4.29 2.08 -7.47
C SER A 45 4.81 2.81 -6.24
N ASN A 46 4.18 2.58 -5.08
CA ASN A 46 4.63 3.13 -3.80
C ASN A 46 6.06 2.69 -3.47
N ARG A 47 6.43 1.44 -3.76
CA ARG A 47 7.82 0.99 -3.58
C ARG A 47 8.79 1.77 -4.47
N LYS A 48 8.44 2.00 -5.74
CA LYS A 48 9.29 2.72 -6.71
C LYS A 48 9.42 4.20 -6.39
N SER A 49 8.38 4.82 -5.85
CA SER A 49 8.37 6.22 -5.41
C SER A 49 8.85 6.41 -3.96
N LYS A 50 9.15 5.32 -3.23
CA LYS A 50 9.36 5.32 -1.77
C LYS A 50 8.22 6.02 -1.01
N GLY A 51 6.98 5.78 -1.41
CA GLY A 51 5.79 6.45 -0.86
C GLY A 51 5.81 7.95 -1.11
N GLY A 52 6.25 8.38 -2.30
CA GLY A 52 6.38 9.80 -2.66
C GLY A 52 7.63 10.49 -2.11
N LYS A 53 8.39 9.87 -1.19
CA LYS A 53 9.62 10.46 -0.61
C LYS A 53 10.75 10.63 -1.63
N LYS A 54 10.73 9.89 -2.74
CA LYS A 54 11.71 10.04 -3.83
C LYS A 54 11.13 10.95 -4.93
N LYS A 55 11.70 12.13 -5.14
CA LYS A 55 11.42 12.95 -6.33
C LYS A 55 11.83 12.16 -7.59
N LEU A 56 10.83 11.65 -8.31
CA LEU A 56 11.01 11.04 -9.62
C LEU A 56 10.93 12.14 -10.68
N SER A 57 11.80 12.07 -11.69
CA SER A 57 11.68 12.92 -12.88
C SER A 57 10.36 12.66 -13.59
N MET A 58 9.83 13.69 -14.27
CA MET A 58 8.55 13.61 -14.99
C MET A 58 8.54 12.43 -15.99
N LYS A 59 9.62 12.29 -16.77
CA LYS A 59 9.83 11.17 -17.71
C LYS A 59 9.73 9.80 -17.03
N ARG A 60 10.23 9.68 -15.79
CA ARG A 60 10.19 8.42 -15.03
C ARG A 60 8.79 8.14 -14.45
N ARG A 61 8.07 9.18 -14.04
CA ARG A 61 6.67 9.11 -13.62
C ARG A 61 5.77 8.58 -14.74
N VAL A 62 5.80 9.24 -15.90
CA VAL A 62 5.02 8.85 -17.08
C VAL A 62 5.29 7.39 -17.51
N ARG A 63 6.55 6.94 -17.44
CA ARG A 63 6.90 5.54 -17.74
C ARG A 63 6.32 4.55 -16.72
N ILE A 64 6.25 4.91 -15.45
CA ILE A 64 5.65 4.08 -14.41
C ILE A 64 4.15 4.02 -14.64
N ASP A 65 3.50 5.16 -14.85
CA ASP A 65 2.05 5.25 -15.06
C ASP A 65 1.63 4.46 -16.30
N LYS A 66 2.31 4.64 -17.44
CA LYS A 66 2.04 3.86 -18.66
C LYS A 66 2.18 2.35 -18.46
N LYS A 67 3.14 1.91 -17.63
CA LYS A 67 3.31 0.49 -17.27
C LYS A 67 2.18 0.00 -16.35
N GLN A 68 1.73 0.83 -15.41
CA GLN A 68 0.63 0.49 -14.52
C GLN A 68 -0.68 0.39 -15.30
N ASP A 69 -0.97 1.34 -16.18
CA ASP A 69 -2.17 1.33 -17.04
C ASP A 69 -2.23 0.08 -17.92
N ARG A 70 -1.10 -0.29 -18.54
CA ARG A 70 -1.05 -1.50 -19.37
C ARG A 70 -1.36 -2.76 -18.54
N LYS A 71 -0.83 -2.84 -17.32
CA LYS A 71 -1.11 -3.96 -16.41
C LYS A 71 -2.56 -3.94 -15.91
N ALA A 72 -3.10 -2.78 -15.57
CA ALA A 72 -4.49 -2.62 -15.11
C ALA A 72 -5.50 -3.02 -16.19
N ARG A 73 -5.29 -2.58 -17.44
CA ARG A 73 -6.11 -3.01 -18.60
C ARG A 73 -6.09 -4.52 -18.79
N LYS A 74 -4.92 -5.16 -18.65
CA LYS A 74 -4.80 -6.61 -18.75
C LYS A 74 -5.60 -7.33 -17.66
N ILE A 75 -5.56 -6.84 -16.43
CA ILE A 75 -6.33 -7.38 -15.29
C ILE A 75 -7.84 -7.23 -15.54
N ARG A 76 -8.29 -6.04 -15.97
CA ARG A 76 -9.70 -5.78 -16.25
C ARG A 76 -10.24 -6.64 -17.38
N HIS A 77 -9.50 -6.81 -18.48
CA HIS A 77 -9.90 -7.69 -19.57
C HIS A 77 -9.93 -9.16 -19.15
N SER A 78 -9.00 -9.63 -18.30
CA SER A 78 -9.08 -10.99 -17.79
C SER A 78 -10.27 -11.21 -16.85
N GLY A 79 -10.57 -10.24 -15.97
CA GLY A 79 -11.68 -10.30 -15.02
C GLY A 79 -13.04 -10.35 -15.71
N HIS A 80 -13.23 -9.49 -16.72
CA HIS A 80 -14.48 -9.43 -17.48
C HIS A 80 -14.76 -10.72 -18.28
N ASN A 81 -13.71 -11.36 -18.80
CA ASN A 81 -13.85 -12.64 -19.50
C ASN A 81 -14.13 -13.79 -18.53
N SER A 82 -13.58 -13.77 -17.31
CA SER A 82 -13.93 -14.76 -16.29
C SER A 82 -15.37 -14.62 -15.80
N GLU A 83 -15.86 -13.40 -15.59
CA GLU A 83 -17.25 -13.15 -15.19
C GLU A 83 -18.26 -13.62 -16.24
N LYS A 84 -18.02 -13.30 -17.52
CA LYS A 84 -18.85 -13.79 -18.63
C LYS A 84 -18.89 -15.32 -18.73
N ARG A 85 -17.78 -15.99 -18.42
CA ARG A 85 -17.69 -17.45 -18.46
C ARG A 85 -18.41 -18.10 -17.29
N ILE A 86 -18.38 -17.48 -16.11
CA ILE A 86 -19.13 -17.94 -14.92
C ILE A 86 -20.63 -17.79 -15.15
N GLN A 87 -21.10 -16.64 -15.65
CA GLN A 87 -22.51 -16.44 -15.98
C GLN A 87 -23.01 -17.45 -17.01
N ARG A 88 -22.21 -17.72 -18.06
CA ARG A 88 -22.57 -18.72 -19.08
C ARG A 88 -22.71 -20.13 -18.50
N ASN A 89 -21.93 -20.49 -17.50
CA ASN A 89 -22.00 -21.81 -16.85
C ASN A 89 -23.07 -21.90 -15.75
N GLN A 90 -23.64 -20.78 -15.29
CA GLN A 90 -24.78 -20.75 -14.35
C GLN A 90 -26.14 -20.71 -15.05
N THR A 91 -26.16 -20.49 -16.37
CA THR A 91 -27.39 -20.41 -17.18
C THR A 91 -27.66 -21.73 -17.93
N ILE A 92 -26.97 -22.81 -17.58
CA ILE A 92 -27.15 -24.18 -18.06
C ILE A 92 -27.51 -25.02 -16.83
#